data_AF-A0A538AX70-F1
#
_entry.id   AF-A0A538AX70-F1
#
_cell.length_a   1.000
_cell.length_b   1.000
_cell.length_c   1.000
_cell.angle_alpha   90.00
_cell.angle_beta   90.00
_cell.angle_gamma   90.00
#
_symmetry.space_group_name_H-M   'P 1'
#
loop_
_entity.id
_entity.type
_entity.pdbx_description
1 polymer ?
#
loop_
_entity_poly.entity_id
_entity_poly.type
_entity_poly.pdbx_seq_one_letter_code
_entity_poly.pdbx_strand_id
1 'polypeptide(L)'
;PFAGVLADRFDRRRLMVSADIARAFLIASIPWVHTLWELYLVSSLMEMLGQMWMPSKDATIPNLVERDQLMMANQLSQISTYASFPFAGALVALLVAPAHLLQGVFPALKAHPVILAFFFDAGTFLFSASRVATFPRELMKVKRARAPGARWNPFSDLLEGLRFIRKQPIVRTLVLGAWTAFSGGSAIIALGPIFAGKLVRSSQGATAAWGTLIVAVGLGLVGGMMTAGWLSRRFDREKIFPIGLMVGGISAVGVSLMTSLQAALPVTFFAGFGAGTAWVTTFTLLQEKTEDRLRGRTFATLQTGIQLSLFIGLAGWPLLAGAIGNHTLSTSHYTIDFSGSRIAMASGGIFLFFSGVDAARGIATARGLRKTARKRGLRFRQPALAGGARKGLFISFEGVEGAGKSTQVKLPYDWLTKELGRDVVVTREPGGAPIAERIRHILLDTQNRGMDPKTEALLYAAGRAQHVSDTVRPALERDAVVICDRYIDSSLAYQGLARGLGEDDVLHLNEWATDELLPDLVILLHLEAERGLERLEGDPDRMESEDVSFHRKVGEAYVHLAREYPSRFAVVDASGTKEQVHTQVRAAVLPFLAPDRVET
;
A
#
# COMPACT_ATOMS: atom_id res chain seq x y z
N PRO A 1 5.62 18.09 -8.75
CA PRO A 1 6.95 17.57 -8.33
C PRO A 1 7.55 18.24 -7.09
N PHE A 2 7.86 19.54 -7.16
CA PHE A 2 8.56 20.28 -6.10
C PHE A 2 7.79 20.30 -4.77
N ALA A 3 6.47 20.41 -4.88
CA ALA A 3 5.56 20.57 -3.76
C ALA A 3 5.53 19.36 -2.79
N GLY A 4 5.52 18.12 -3.32
CA GLY A 4 5.58 16.92 -2.48
C GLY A 4 6.97 16.65 -1.88
N VAL A 5 8.05 17.13 -2.52
CA VAL A 5 9.40 17.08 -1.95
C VAL A 5 9.55 18.07 -0.78
N LEU A 6 8.91 19.23 -0.87
CA LEU A 6 8.83 20.19 0.24
C LEU A 6 8.04 19.61 1.43
N ALA A 7 6.94 18.88 1.17
CA ALA A 7 6.12 18.21 2.18
C ALA A 7 6.88 17.15 3.01
N ASP A 8 7.93 16.55 2.44
CA ASP A 8 8.74 15.55 3.13
C ASP A 8 9.91 16.16 3.93
N ARG A 9 10.27 17.43 3.70
CA ARG A 9 11.39 18.11 4.37
C ARG A 9 10.93 19.08 5.46
N PHE A 10 9.81 19.77 5.21
CA PHE A 10 9.22 20.71 6.14
C PHE A 10 8.18 20.00 7.00
N ASP A 11 7.94 20.56 8.18
CA ASP A 11 6.81 20.16 9.01
C ASP A 11 5.52 20.34 8.19
N ARG A 12 4.83 19.23 7.89
CA ARG A 12 3.62 19.20 7.06
C ARG A 12 2.55 20.14 7.59
N ARG A 13 2.45 20.26 8.92
CA ARG A 13 1.52 21.20 9.56
C ARG A 13 1.86 22.64 9.20
N ARG A 14 3.14 23.04 9.32
CA ARG A 14 3.56 24.41 8.97
C ARG A 14 3.32 24.72 7.50
N LEU A 15 3.64 23.75 6.64
CA LEU A 15 3.48 23.90 5.20
C LEU A 15 2.01 24.08 4.81
N MET A 16 1.10 23.24 5.34
CA MET A 16 -0.34 23.38 5.12
C MET A 16 -0.89 24.71 5.66
N VAL A 17 -0.53 25.10 6.90
CA VAL A 17 -0.97 26.37 7.49
C VAL A 17 -0.49 27.56 6.66
N SER A 18 0.79 27.58 6.25
CA SER A 18 1.33 28.67 5.44
C SER A 18 0.69 28.75 4.06
N ALA A 19 0.39 27.60 3.44
CA ALA A 19 -0.26 27.54 2.14
C ALA A 19 -1.71 28.06 2.22
N ASP A 20 -2.46 27.67 3.25
CA ASP A 20 -3.83 28.14 3.45
C ASP A 20 -3.90 29.64 3.72
N ILE A 21 -3.01 30.17 4.57
CA ILE A 21 -2.93 31.63 4.82
C ILE A 21 -2.61 32.37 3.52
N ALA A 22 -1.63 31.91 2.75
CA ALA A 22 -1.27 32.54 1.47
C ALA A 22 -2.42 32.46 0.44
N ARG A 23 -3.15 31.33 0.37
CA ARG A 23 -4.33 31.18 -0.50
C ARG A 23 -5.47 32.10 -0.08
N ALA A 24 -5.68 32.30 1.22
CA ALA A 24 -6.68 33.23 1.72
C ALA A 24 -6.41 34.66 1.23
N PHE A 25 -5.17 35.14 1.33
CA PHE A 25 -4.80 36.47 0.83
C PHE A 25 -4.91 36.59 -0.69
N LEU A 26 -4.51 35.55 -1.44
CA LEU A 26 -4.64 35.52 -2.90
C LEU A 26 -6.11 35.59 -3.35
N ILE A 27 -7.00 34.80 -2.74
CA ILE A 27 -8.44 34.86 -3.05
C ILE A 27 -9.03 36.20 -2.66
N ALA A 28 -8.69 36.67 -1.45
CA ALA A 28 -9.15 37.97 -0.99
C ALA A 28 -8.70 39.09 -1.94
N SER A 29 -7.58 38.95 -2.66
CA SER A 29 -7.11 39.95 -3.62
C SER A 29 -7.91 40.00 -4.94
N ILE A 30 -8.68 38.95 -5.28
CA ILE A 30 -9.40 38.84 -6.57
C ILE A 30 -10.32 40.05 -6.89
N PRO A 31 -11.07 40.63 -5.94
CA PRO A 31 -11.88 41.83 -6.20
C PRO A 31 -11.09 43.05 -6.70
N TRP A 32 -9.77 43.09 -6.49
CA TRP A 32 -8.88 44.16 -6.94
C TRP A 32 -8.09 43.80 -8.21
N VAL A 33 -8.37 42.64 -8.79
CA VAL A 33 -7.78 42.23 -10.07
C VAL A 33 -8.54 42.89 -11.21
N HIS A 34 -7.82 43.65 -12.03
CA HIS A 34 -8.39 44.43 -13.13
C HIS A 34 -8.02 43.88 -14.50
N THR A 35 -7.00 43.02 -14.58
CA THR A 35 -6.55 42.43 -15.84
C THR A 35 -6.64 40.91 -15.85
N LEU A 36 -6.80 40.33 -17.05
CA LEU A 36 -6.76 38.87 -17.21
C LEU A 36 -5.42 38.29 -16.78
N TRP A 37 -4.31 39.04 -16.95
CA TRP A 37 -2.99 38.54 -16.61
C TRP A 37 -2.81 38.42 -15.09
N GLU A 38 -3.29 39.40 -14.33
CA GLU A 38 -3.38 39.32 -12.87
C GLU A 38 -4.24 38.14 -12.41
N LEU A 39 -5.37 37.90 -13.07
CA LEU A 39 -6.26 36.78 -12.71
C LEU A 39 -5.57 35.42 -12.94
N TYR A 40 -4.89 35.26 -14.07
CA TYR A 40 -4.12 34.04 -14.33
C TYR A 40 -2.94 33.91 -13.36
N LEU A 41 -2.27 35.00 -12.98
CA LEU A 41 -1.20 34.98 -11.99
C LEU A 41 -1.73 34.52 -10.62
N VAL A 42 -2.81 35.12 -10.12
CA VAL A 42 -3.45 34.74 -8.86
C VAL A 42 -3.89 33.28 -8.89
N SER A 43 -4.57 32.86 -9.96
CA SER A 43 -5.03 31.48 -10.15
C SER A 43 -3.86 30.48 -10.18
N SER A 44 -2.76 30.84 -10.84
CA SER A 44 -1.56 30.01 -10.92
C SER A 44 -0.87 29.87 -9.57
N LEU A 45 -0.71 30.98 -8.84
CA LEU A 45 -0.14 30.96 -7.49
C LEU A 45 -1.00 30.16 -6.51
N MET A 46 -2.32 30.32 -6.59
CA MET A 46 -3.27 29.51 -5.83
C MET A 46 -3.14 28.02 -6.11
N GLU A 47 -2.99 27.63 -7.37
CA GLU A 47 -2.83 26.24 -7.75
C GLU A 47 -1.48 25.70 -7.26
N MET A 48 -0.39 26.47 -7.41
CA MET A 48 0.94 26.10 -6.90
C MET A 48 0.91 25.82 -5.38
N LEU A 49 0.24 26.66 -4.60
CA LEU A 49 0.08 26.46 -3.15
C LEU A 49 -0.81 25.24 -2.84
N GLY A 50 -1.87 25.02 -3.62
CA GLY A 50 -2.71 23.84 -3.50
C GLY A 50 -1.96 22.54 -3.74
N GLN A 51 -1.04 22.55 -4.72
CA GLN A 51 -0.17 21.42 -5.01
C GLN A 51 0.82 21.10 -3.87
N MET A 52 1.07 22.04 -2.94
CA MET A 52 1.85 21.81 -1.72
C MET A 52 1.00 21.24 -0.59
N TRP A 53 -0.25 21.67 -0.51
CA TRP A 53 -1.19 21.27 0.54
C TRP A 53 -1.68 19.84 0.37
N MET A 54 -2.10 19.45 -0.84
CA MET A 54 -2.71 18.13 -1.10
C MET A 54 -1.81 16.94 -0.75
N PRO A 55 -0.54 16.85 -1.23
CA PRO A 55 0.34 15.74 -0.89
C PRO A 55 0.65 15.68 0.61
N SER A 56 0.73 16.83 1.27
CA SER A 56 0.97 16.93 2.71
C SER A 56 -0.19 16.35 3.51
N LYS A 57 -1.44 16.68 3.12
CA LYS A 57 -2.65 16.07 3.69
C LYS A 57 -2.66 14.56 3.45
N ASP A 58 -2.55 14.14 2.19
CA ASP A 58 -2.73 12.74 1.79
C ASP A 58 -1.67 11.80 2.40
N ALA A 59 -0.45 12.29 2.58
CA ALA A 59 0.62 11.53 3.23
C ALA A 59 0.48 11.42 4.75
N THR A 60 -0.38 12.25 5.37
CA THR A 60 -0.59 12.32 6.82
C THR A 60 -1.78 11.48 7.27
N ILE A 61 -2.81 11.31 6.43
CA ILE A 61 -4.02 10.51 6.75
C ILE A 61 -3.66 9.15 7.38
N PRO A 62 -2.68 8.37 6.89
CA PRO A 62 -2.35 7.08 7.48
C PRO A 62 -1.74 7.11 8.88
N ASN A 63 -1.27 8.27 9.33
CA ASN A 63 -0.74 8.46 10.68
C ASN A 63 -1.85 8.84 11.68
N LEU A 64 -3.06 9.13 11.20
CA LEU A 64 -4.19 9.59 12.01
C LEU A 64 -5.20 8.48 12.29
N VAL A 65 -5.20 7.40 11.51
CA VAL A 65 -6.19 6.32 11.59
C VAL A 65 -5.53 4.96 11.48
N GLU A 66 -6.20 3.94 11.99
CA GLU A 66 -5.77 2.55 11.89
C GLU A 66 -5.84 2.03 10.44
N ARG A 67 -5.09 0.97 10.13
CA ARG A 67 -4.95 0.45 8.75
C ARG A 67 -6.27 -0.02 8.13
N ASP A 68 -7.16 -0.56 8.94
CA ASP A 68 -8.51 -0.99 8.55
C ASP A 68 -9.45 0.19 8.28
N GLN A 69 -9.22 1.33 8.95
CA GLN A 69 -9.97 2.58 8.82
C GLN A 69 -9.47 3.48 7.68
N LEU A 70 -8.28 3.24 7.12
CA LEU A 70 -7.68 4.06 6.05
C LEU A 70 -8.64 4.37 4.90
N MET A 71 -9.41 3.37 4.50
CA MET A 71 -10.36 3.51 3.42
C MET A 71 -11.52 4.44 3.78
N MET A 72 -12.05 4.35 5.00
CA MET A 72 -13.10 5.25 5.48
C MET A 72 -12.58 6.69 5.60
N ALA A 73 -11.36 6.85 6.11
CA ALA A 73 -10.71 8.15 6.19
C ALA A 73 -10.48 8.77 4.80
N ASN A 74 -10.00 7.97 3.84
CA ASN A 74 -9.87 8.42 2.46
C ASN A 74 -11.22 8.74 1.83
N GLN A 75 -12.26 7.94 2.07
CA GLN A 75 -13.61 8.23 1.58
C GLN A 75 -14.09 9.58 2.08
N LEU A 76 -14.02 9.82 3.39
CA LEU A 76 -14.44 11.08 3.97
C LEU A 76 -13.62 12.25 3.42
N SER A 77 -12.30 12.10 3.33
CA SER A 77 -11.40 13.11 2.77
C SER A 77 -11.74 13.42 1.31
N GLN A 78 -11.95 12.41 0.48
CA GLN A 78 -12.23 12.59 -0.95
C GLN A 78 -13.64 13.14 -1.16
N ILE A 79 -14.64 12.65 -0.44
CA ILE A 79 -15.99 13.23 -0.45
C ILE A 79 -15.90 14.71 -0.06
N SER A 80 -15.19 15.07 1.00
CA SER A 80 -15.01 16.47 1.38
C SER A 80 -14.33 17.31 0.29
N THR A 81 -13.48 16.71 -0.55
CA THR A 81 -12.77 17.41 -1.63
C THR A 81 -13.66 17.60 -2.87
N TYR A 82 -14.47 16.60 -3.22
CA TYR A 82 -15.21 16.55 -4.48
C TYR A 82 -16.73 16.75 -4.34
N ALA A 83 -17.29 16.70 -3.13
CA ALA A 83 -18.72 16.86 -2.90
C ALA A 83 -19.23 18.27 -3.20
N SER A 84 -18.36 19.27 -3.34
CA SER A 84 -18.76 20.59 -3.82
C SER A 84 -19.17 20.58 -5.31
N PHE A 85 -18.65 19.65 -6.10
CA PHE A 85 -18.83 19.61 -7.56
C PHE A 85 -20.30 19.52 -8.02
N PRO A 86 -21.14 18.60 -7.49
CA PRO A 86 -22.55 18.51 -7.87
C PRO A 86 -23.40 19.68 -7.33
N PHE A 87 -22.90 20.41 -6.33
CA PHE A 87 -23.64 21.51 -5.69
C PHE A 87 -23.05 22.88 -6.00
N ALA A 88 -22.06 22.97 -6.89
CA ALA A 88 -21.29 24.19 -7.12
C ALA A 88 -22.19 25.38 -7.51
N GLY A 89 -23.14 25.17 -8.43
CA GLY A 89 -24.08 26.22 -8.84
C GLY A 89 -24.99 26.70 -7.70
N ALA A 90 -25.52 25.77 -6.90
CA ALA A 90 -26.35 26.11 -5.75
C ALA A 90 -25.56 26.83 -4.65
N LEU A 91 -24.30 26.40 -4.42
CA LEU A 91 -23.39 27.03 -3.46
C LEU A 91 -23.05 28.46 -3.89
N VAL A 92 -22.73 28.70 -5.16
CA VAL A 92 -22.48 30.05 -5.69
C VAL A 92 -23.74 30.92 -5.54
N ALA A 93 -24.92 30.41 -5.90
CA ALA A 93 -26.17 31.15 -5.74
C ALA A 93 -26.43 31.54 -4.26
N LEU A 94 -26.17 30.61 -3.32
CA LEU A 94 -26.28 30.86 -1.89
C LEU A 94 -25.30 31.92 -1.40
N LEU A 95 -24.04 31.87 -1.84
CA LEU A 95 -23.00 32.83 -1.43
C LEU A 95 -23.19 34.22 -2.05
N VAL A 96 -23.86 34.29 -3.20
CA VAL A 96 -24.19 35.55 -3.87
C VAL A 96 -25.47 36.20 -3.32
N ALA A 97 -26.41 35.41 -2.80
CA ALA A 97 -27.70 35.91 -2.30
C ALA A 97 -27.59 37.10 -1.30
N PRO A 98 -26.66 37.10 -0.31
CA PRO A 98 -26.47 38.24 0.58
C PRO A 98 -26.06 39.53 -0.14
N ALA A 99 -25.34 39.44 -1.27
CA ALA A 99 -24.92 40.60 -2.03
C ALA A 99 -26.12 41.38 -2.59
N HIS A 100 -27.18 40.68 -3.00
CA HIS A 100 -28.42 41.30 -3.46
C HIS A 100 -29.19 42.01 -2.34
N LEU A 101 -29.05 41.57 -1.09
CA LEU A 101 -29.64 42.23 0.07
C LEU A 101 -28.84 43.48 0.49
N LEU A 102 -27.52 43.42 0.36
CA LEU A 102 -26.59 44.45 0.82
C LEU A 102 -26.24 45.49 -0.25
N GLN A 103 -26.71 45.32 -1.50
CA GLN A 103 -26.42 46.24 -2.61
C GLN A 103 -26.90 47.68 -2.39
N GLY A 104 -27.88 47.90 -1.51
CA GLY A 104 -28.34 49.25 -1.13
C GLY A 104 -27.38 50.01 -0.22
N VAL A 105 -26.53 49.28 0.51
CA VAL A 105 -25.54 49.84 1.45
C VAL A 105 -24.14 49.88 0.81
N PHE A 106 -23.81 48.87 0.00
CA PHE A 106 -22.51 48.76 -0.67
C PHE A 106 -22.69 48.76 -2.19
N PRO A 107 -22.51 49.90 -2.87
CA PRO A 107 -22.72 50.02 -4.32
C PRO A 107 -21.85 49.08 -5.15
N ALA A 108 -20.66 48.70 -4.66
CA ALA A 108 -19.77 47.74 -5.32
C ALA A 108 -20.41 46.36 -5.50
N LEU A 109 -21.32 45.95 -4.61
CA LEU A 109 -22.03 44.67 -4.68
C LEU A 109 -23.07 44.64 -5.81
N LYS A 110 -23.53 45.81 -6.26
CA LYS A 110 -24.43 45.91 -7.42
C LYS A 110 -23.71 45.58 -8.73
N ALA A 111 -22.47 46.03 -8.87
CA ALA A 111 -21.65 45.76 -10.05
C ALA A 111 -21.03 44.34 -10.00
N HIS A 112 -20.65 43.88 -8.82
CA HIS A 112 -19.94 42.62 -8.64
C HIS A 112 -20.49 41.83 -7.44
N PRO A 113 -21.64 41.15 -7.60
CA PRO A 113 -22.32 40.48 -6.48
C PRO A 113 -21.54 39.25 -5.97
N VAL A 114 -20.56 38.75 -6.74
CA VAL A 114 -19.68 37.64 -6.36
C VAL A 114 -18.58 38.01 -5.36
N ILE A 115 -18.34 39.30 -5.07
CA ILE A 115 -17.27 39.75 -4.17
C ILE A 115 -17.38 39.11 -2.78
N LEU A 116 -18.59 39.02 -2.23
CA LEU A 116 -18.79 38.39 -0.92
C LEU A 116 -18.43 36.90 -0.92
N ALA A 117 -18.62 36.20 -2.04
CA ALA A 117 -18.26 34.80 -2.17
C ALA A 117 -16.73 34.60 -2.10
N PHE A 118 -15.94 35.50 -2.69
CA PHE A 118 -14.48 35.45 -2.58
C PHE A 118 -14.00 35.71 -1.14
N PHE A 119 -14.56 36.69 -0.44
CA PHE A 119 -14.19 36.91 0.97
C PHE A 119 -14.61 35.76 1.87
N PHE A 120 -15.78 35.16 1.63
CA PHE A 120 -16.20 33.95 2.32
C PHE A 120 -15.21 32.80 2.08
N ASP A 121 -14.82 32.57 0.83
CA ASP A 121 -13.86 31.52 0.46
C ASP A 121 -12.49 31.75 1.11
N ALA A 122 -11.97 32.98 1.10
CA ALA A 122 -10.76 33.35 1.84
C ALA A 122 -10.88 33.04 3.35
N GLY A 123 -12.05 33.29 3.95
CA GLY A 123 -12.37 32.92 5.32
C GLY A 123 -12.30 31.41 5.56
N THR A 124 -12.71 30.58 4.60
CA THR A 124 -12.61 29.11 4.72
C THR A 124 -11.17 28.63 4.77
N PHE A 125 -10.26 29.25 4.01
CA PHE A 125 -8.82 28.95 4.08
C PHE A 125 -8.23 29.35 5.44
N LEU A 126 -8.58 30.52 5.98
CA LEU A 126 -8.14 30.92 7.33
C LEU A 126 -8.70 29.98 8.41
N PHE A 127 -9.96 29.56 8.27
CA PHE A 127 -10.56 28.56 9.16
C PHE A 127 -9.79 27.23 9.08
N SER A 128 -9.50 26.73 7.88
CA SER A 128 -8.66 25.53 7.67
C SER A 128 -7.30 25.67 8.35
N ALA A 129 -6.59 26.78 8.11
CA ALA A 129 -5.31 27.07 8.75
C ALA A 129 -5.40 27.03 10.28
N SER A 130 -6.47 27.59 10.87
CA SER A 130 -6.71 27.57 12.32
C SER A 130 -6.87 26.14 12.86
N ARG A 131 -7.59 25.27 12.15
CA ARG A 131 -7.84 23.88 12.57
C ARG A 131 -6.62 23.01 12.36
N VAL A 132 -5.92 23.15 11.24
CA VAL A 132 -4.66 22.43 11.00
C VAL A 132 -3.62 22.83 12.04
N ALA A 133 -3.62 24.09 12.49
CA ALA A 133 -2.74 24.56 13.54
C ALA A 133 -3.01 23.94 14.93
N THR A 134 -4.16 23.30 15.18
CA THR A 134 -4.40 22.62 16.48
C THR A 134 -3.90 21.18 16.52
N PHE A 135 -3.51 20.57 15.38
CA PHE A 135 -3.08 19.17 15.35
C PHE A 135 -1.74 18.94 16.08
N PRO A 136 -1.60 17.80 16.81
CA PRO A 136 -0.34 17.42 17.45
C PRO A 136 0.82 17.34 16.46
N ARG A 137 1.96 17.96 16.81
CA ARG A 137 3.13 18.00 15.92
C ARG A 137 3.73 16.63 15.66
N GLU A 138 3.61 15.71 16.63
CA GLU A 138 4.26 14.39 16.57
C GLU A 138 3.68 13.49 15.47
N LEU A 139 2.36 13.57 15.24
CA LEU A 139 1.66 12.83 14.18
C LEU A 139 1.96 13.39 12.78
N MET A 140 2.48 14.62 12.71
CA MET A 140 2.76 15.37 11.49
C MET A 140 4.26 15.38 11.11
N LYS A 141 5.14 14.84 11.97
CA LYS A 141 6.59 14.82 11.73
C LYS A 141 6.96 13.71 10.75
N VAL A 142 7.78 14.06 9.76
CA VAL A 142 8.45 13.10 8.89
C VAL A 142 9.68 12.53 9.63
N LYS A 143 9.80 11.20 9.74
CA LYS A 143 11.05 10.57 10.24
C LYS A 143 12.19 10.98 9.30
N ARG A 144 13.09 11.86 9.77
CA ARG A 144 14.24 12.36 9.00
C ARG A 144 15.16 11.19 8.63
N ALA A 145 15.28 10.88 7.34
CA ALA A 145 16.14 9.79 6.85
C ALA A 145 17.45 10.26 6.17
N ARG A 146 17.66 11.57 5.94
CA ARG A 146 18.90 12.08 5.30
C ARG A 146 19.83 12.73 6.33
N ALA A 147 21.12 12.37 6.24
CA ALA A 147 22.19 12.96 7.01
C ALA A 147 22.27 14.50 6.81
N PRO A 148 22.63 15.27 7.84
CA PRO A 148 22.84 16.71 7.72
C PRO A 148 23.92 17.01 6.65
N GLY A 149 23.63 17.85 5.66
CA GLY A 149 24.61 18.35 4.68
C GLY A 149 24.48 17.88 3.22
N ALA A 150 23.56 16.94 2.90
CA ALA A 150 23.36 16.51 1.51
C ALA A 150 22.78 17.64 0.61
N ARG A 151 23.42 17.90 -0.55
CA ARG A 151 22.91 18.85 -1.56
C ARG A 151 21.53 18.41 -2.07
N TRP A 152 20.59 19.35 -2.09
CA TRP A 152 19.19 19.12 -2.46
C TRP A 152 19.01 19.16 -3.98
N ASN A 153 18.39 18.13 -4.55
CA ASN A 153 17.96 18.11 -5.94
C ASN A 153 16.50 17.62 -6.05
N PRO A 154 15.53 18.50 -6.38
CA PRO A 154 14.12 18.12 -6.56
C PRO A 154 13.91 17.06 -7.64
N PHE A 155 14.72 17.09 -8.70
CA PHE A 155 14.63 16.14 -9.79
C PHE A 155 15.08 14.75 -9.36
N SER A 156 16.07 14.62 -8.46
CA SER A 156 16.50 13.31 -7.96
C SER A 156 15.40 12.63 -7.16
N ASP A 157 14.63 13.38 -6.38
CA ASP A 157 13.55 12.84 -5.55
C ASP A 157 12.32 12.48 -6.40
N LEU A 158 12.00 13.24 -7.46
CA LEU A 158 11.01 12.83 -8.47
C LEU A 158 11.43 11.56 -9.21
N LEU A 159 12.71 11.47 -9.61
CA LEU A 159 13.27 10.29 -10.25
C LEU A 159 13.24 9.08 -9.32
N GLU A 160 13.44 9.27 -8.01
CA GLU A 160 13.30 8.21 -7.01
C GLU A 160 11.87 7.69 -6.92
N GLY A 161 10.87 8.59 -6.90
CA GLY A 161 9.46 8.23 -6.95
C GLY A 161 9.09 7.45 -8.23
N LEU A 162 9.53 7.94 -9.40
CA LEU A 162 9.34 7.24 -10.68
C LEU A 162 10.03 5.87 -10.71
N ARG A 163 11.24 5.75 -10.15
CA ARG A 163 11.96 4.47 -10.04
C ARG A 163 11.21 3.49 -9.15
N PHE A 164 10.65 3.95 -8.02
CA PHE A 164 9.84 3.12 -7.14
C PHE A 164 8.58 2.62 -7.85
N ILE A 165 7.82 3.53 -8.47
CA ILE A 165 6.63 3.19 -9.25
C ILE A 165 6.97 2.18 -10.35
N ARG A 166 8.09 2.35 -11.05
CA ARG A 166 8.52 1.41 -12.10
C ARG A 166 8.84 0.01 -11.57
N LYS A 167 9.42 -0.08 -10.36
CA LYS A 167 9.85 -1.34 -9.74
C LYS A 167 8.71 -2.12 -9.09
N GLN A 168 7.72 -1.43 -8.53
CA GLN A 168 6.58 -2.06 -7.84
C GLN A 168 5.43 -2.30 -8.81
N PRO A 169 5.14 -3.56 -9.23
CA PRO A 169 4.20 -3.83 -10.31
C PRO A 169 2.77 -3.33 -10.03
N ILE A 170 2.28 -3.50 -8.80
CA ILE A 170 0.93 -3.05 -8.39
C ILE A 170 0.87 -1.52 -8.41
N VAL A 171 1.85 -0.85 -7.81
CA VAL A 171 1.93 0.61 -7.76
C VAL A 171 2.00 1.20 -9.16
N ARG A 172 2.81 0.62 -10.05
CA ARG A 172 2.89 0.98 -11.46
C ARG A 172 1.52 0.97 -12.12
N THR A 173 0.79 -0.13 -11.94
CA THR A 173 -0.53 -0.31 -12.54
C THR A 173 -1.55 0.70 -12.02
N LEU A 174 -1.54 0.98 -10.72
CA LEU A 174 -2.43 1.99 -10.13
C LEU A 174 -2.15 3.39 -10.66
N VAL A 175 -0.87 3.79 -10.72
CA VAL A 175 -0.45 5.11 -11.18
C VAL A 175 -0.74 5.30 -12.67
N LEU A 176 -0.35 4.34 -13.51
CA LEU A 176 -0.62 4.42 -14.95
C LEU A 176 -2.12 4.42 -15.23
N GLY A 177 -2.88 3.55 -14.56
CA GLY A 177 -4.33 3.51 -14.67
C GLY A 177 -4.97 4.86 -14.33
N ALA A 178 -4.54 5.51 -13.24
CA ALA A 178 -5.00 6.85 -12.88
C ALA A 178 -4.67 7.89 -13.95
N TRP A 179 -3.42 7.95 -14.44
CA TRP A 179 -3.02 8.90 -15.49
C TRP A 179 -3.85 8.74 -16.77
N THR A 180 -4.00 7.50 -17.23
CA THR A 180 -4.85 7.21 -18.40
C THR A 180 -6.33 7.50 -18.14
N ALA A 181 -6.80 7.35 -16.90
CA ALA A 181 -8.19 7.64 -16.57
C ALA A 181 -8.50 9.13 -16.66
N PHE A 182 -7.59 9.98 -16.21
CA PHE A 182 -7.74 11.42 -16.33
C PHE A 182 -7.57 11.90 -17.77
N SER A 183 -6.65 11.30 -18.53
CA SER A 183 -6.54 11.57 -19.97
C SER A 183 -7.84 11.20 -20.71
N GLY A 184 -8.35 9.97 -20.56
CA GLY A 184 -9.59 9.53 -21.22
C GLY A 184 -10.84 10.27 -20.74
N GLY A 185 -11.01 10.42 -19.42
CA GLY A 185 -12.13 11.12 -18.81
C GLY A 185 -12.21 12.60 -19.17
N SER A 186 -11.06 13.24 -19.45
CA SER A 186 -11.03 14.64 -19.89
C SER A 186 -11.73 14.86 -21.24
N ALA A 187 -11.96 13.82 -22.05
CA ALA A 187 -12.74 13.94 -23.29
C ALA A 187 -14.17 14.45 -23.00
N ILE A 188 -14.81 13.97 -21.93
CA ILE A 188 -16.14 14.43 -21.51
C ILE A 188 -16.08 15.89 -21.06
N ILE A 189 -15.04 16.28 -20.34
CA ILE A 189 -14.88 17.65 -19.84
C ILE A 189 -14.61 18.63 -20.99
N ALA A 190 -13.70 18.28 -21.90
CA ALA A 190 -13.29 19.13 -23.01
C ALA A 190 -14.39 19.31 -24.06
N LEU A 191 -15.10 18.22 -24.40
CA LEU A 191 -16.10 18.21 -25.48
C LEU A 191 -17.54 18.31 -24.98
N GLY A 192 -17.74 18.18 -23.67
CA GLY A 192 -19.04 18.20 -23.03
C GLY A 192 -19.91 19.43 -23.33
N PRO A 193 -19.38 20.67 -23.32
CA PRO A 193 -20.15 21.84 -23.72
C PRO A 193 -20.66 21.77 -25.18
N ILE A 194 -19.81 21.29 -26.08
CA ILE A 194 -20.15 21.11 -27.51
C ILE A 194 -21.22 20.01 -27.65
N PHE A 195 -21.06 18.91 -26.94
CA PHE A 195 -22.02 17.81 -26.92
C PHE A 195 -23.38 18.23 -26.33
N ALA A 196 -23.38 18.95 -25.20
CA ALA A 196 -24.59 19.46 -24.57
C ALA A 196 -25.39 20.39 -25.49
N GLY A 197 -24.70 21.22 -26.27
CA GLY A 197 -25.32 22.06 -27.29
C GLY A 197 -25.99 21.28 -28.43
N LYS A 198 -25.57 20.04 -28.69
CA LYS A 198 -26.20 19.15 -29.68
C LYS A 198 -27.40 18.39 -29.12
N LEU A 199 -27.51 18.29 -27.79
CA LEU A 199 -28.65 17.63 -27.13
C LEU A 199 -29.86 18.56 -26.98
N VAL A 200 -29.67 19.88 -27.04
CA VAL A 200 -30.72 20.87 -26.79
C VAL A 200 -30.80 21.86 -27.95
N ARG A 201 -32.02 22.24 -28.35
CA ARG A 201 -32.29 23.06 -29.54
C ARG A 201 -31.97 24.56 -29.37
N SER A 202 -31.51 25.02 -28.20
CA SER A 202 -31.25 26.43 -27.91
C SER A 202 -29.87 26.65 -27.27
N SER A 203 -29.24 27.79 -27.59
CA SER A 203 -27.90 28.16 -27.09
C SER A 203 -27.87 28.40 -25.58
N GLN A 204 -28.89 29.05 -25.01
CA GLN A 204 -29.04 29.19 -23.55
C GLN A 204 -29.28 27.81 -22.89
N GLY A 205 -30.01 26.92 -23.57
CA GLY A 205 -30.23 25.55 -23.11
C GLY A 205 -28.96 24.70 -23.08
N ALA A 206 -28.00 24.96 -23.98
CA ALA A 206 -26.72 24.24 -24.03
C ALA A 206 -25.89 24.41 -22.74
N THR A 207 -25.80 25.64 -22.22
CA THR A 207 -25.05 25.93 -20.98
C THR A 207 -25.71 25.27 -19.77
N ALA A 208 -27.04 25.34 -19.68
CA ALA A 208 -27.80 24.67 -18.62
C ALA A 208 -27.70 23.14 -18.71
N ALA A 209 -27.77 22.58 -19.92
CA ALA A 209 -27.61 21.15 -20.16
C ALA A 209 -26.22 20.66 -19.75
N TRP A 210 -25.17 21.41 -20.10
CA TRP A 210 -23.81 21.10 -19.66
C TRP A 210 -23.69 21.13 -18.14
N GLY A 211 -24.21 22.19 -17.49
CA GLY A 211 -24.25 22.26 -16.02
C GLY A 211 -24.97 21.06 -15.39
N THR A 212 -26.09 20.63 -15.98
CA THR A 212 -26.86 19.47 -15.50
C THR A 212 -26.08 18.15 -15.66
N LEU A 213 -25.35 17.97 -16.77
CA LEU A 213 -24.46 16.81 -16.97
C LEU A 213 -23.31 16.81 -15.96
N ILE A 214 -22.73 17.96 -15.66
CA ILE A 214 -21.70 18.12 -14.62
C ILE A 214 -22.25 17.72 -13.24
N VAL A 215 -23.47 18.13 -12.90
CA VAL A 215 -24.13 17.68 -11.67
C VAL A 215 -24.32 16.16 -11.66
N ALA A 216 -24.75 15.56 -12.76
CA ALA A 216 -24.90 14.11 -12.87
C ALA A 216 -23.56 13.37 -12.69
N VAL A 217 -22.48 13.81 -13.34
CA VAL A 217 -21.12 13.26 -13.11
C VAL A 217 -20.73 13.41 -11.65
N GLY A 218 -20.96 14.58 -11.06
CA GLY A 218 -20.63 14.85 -9.66
C GLY A 218 -21.36 13.93 -8.68
N LEU A 219 -22.68 13.78 -8.82
CA LEU A 219 -23.48 12.90 -7.99
C LEU A 219 -23.04 11.44 -8.15
N GLY A 220 -22.74 11.04 -9.39
CA GLY A 220 -22.14 9.74 -9.69
C GLY A 220 -20.83 9.55 -8.93
N LEU A 221 -19.91 10.51 -9.05
CA LEU A 221 -18.60 10.50 -8.40
C LEU A 221 -18.74 10.30 -6.89
N VAL A 222 -19.55 11.14 -6.22
CA VAL A 222 -19.80 11.02 -4.77
C VAL A 222 -20.43 9.66 -4.42
N GLY A 223 -21.43 9.21 -5.19
CA GLY A 223 -22.06 7.90 -4.99
C GLY A 223 -21.07 6.73 -5.12
N GLY A 224 -20.17 6.78 -6.09
CA GLY A 224 -19.08 5.80 -6.26
C GLY A 224 -18.11 5.82 -5.08
N MET A 225 -17.73 7.00 -4.59
CA MET A 225 -16.87 7.12 -3.41
C MET A 225 -17.51 6.54 -2.15
N MET A 226 -18.80 6.82 -1.90
CA MET A 226 -19.54 6.32 -0.73
C MET A 226 -19.70 4.81 -0.76
N THR A 227 -19.96 4.23 -1.94
CA THR A 227 -20.20 2.80 -2.08
C THR A 227 -18.91 1.98 -2.11
N ALA A 228 -17.75 2.57 -2.43
CA ALA A 228 -16.45 1.89 -2.45
C ALA A 228 -16.14 1.13 -1.14
N GLY A 229 -16.55 1.66 0.01
CA GLY A 229 -16.34 1.05 1.33
C GLY A 229 -17.18 -0.19 1.54
N TRP A 230 -18.39 -0.20 1.00
CA TRP A 230 -19.23 -1.40 0.99
C TRP A 230 -18.71 -2.44 -0.02
N LEU A 231 -18.32 -2.03 -1.22
CA LEU A 231 -17.78 -2.94 -2.25
C LEU A 231 -16.51 -3.65 -1.74
N SER A 232 -15.60 -2.93 -1.11
CA SER A 232 -14.33 -3.43 -0.58
C SER A 232 -14.44 -4.40 0.59
N ARG A 233 -15.59 -4.42 1.28
CA ARG A 233 -15.90 -5.45 2.29
C ARG A 233 -16.34 -6.77 1.64
N ARG A 234 -16.86 -6.73 0.41
CA ARG A 234 -17.38 -7.90 -0.32
C ARG A 234 -16.42 -8.42 -1.39
N PHE A 235 -15.56 -7.57 -1.93
CA PHE A 235 -14.67 -7.88 -3.03
C PHE A 235 -13.26 -7.38 -2.78
N ASP A 236 -12.27 -8.05 -3.37
CA ASP A 236 -10.88 -7.59 -3.37
C ASP A 236 -10.77 -6.14 -3.89
N ARG A 237 -10.16 -5.27 -3.08
CA ARG A 237 -9.86 -3.87 -3.45
C ARG A 237 -9.14 -3.76 -4.79
N GLU A 238 -8.23 -4.70 -5.05
CA GLU A 238 -7.46 -4.78 -6.30
C GLU A 238 -8.32 -5.13 -7.54
N LYS A 239 -9.54 -5.67 -7.37
CA LYS A 239 -10.50 -5.89 -8.46
C LYS A 239 -11.44 -4.71 -8.67
N ILE A 240 -11.77 -3.99 -7.59
CA ILE A 240 -12.69 -2.85 -7.61
C ILE A 240 -12.14 -1.73 -8.50
N PHE A 241 -10.83 -1.44 -8.40
CA PHE A 241 -10.21 -0.37 -9.17
C PHE A 241 -10.36 -0.57 -10.70
N PRO A 242 -9.92 -1.70 -11.30
CA PRO A 242 -10.10 -1.94 -12.73
C PRO A 242 -11.57 -1.93 -13.17
N ILE A 243 -12.47 -2.52 -12.38
CA ILE A 243 -13.91 -2.55 -12.69
C ILE A 243 -14.48 -1.13 -12.72
N GLY A 244 -14.10 -0.27 -11.76
CA GLY A 244 -14.52 1.13 -11.73
C GLY A 244 -14.09 1.88 -13.00
N LEU A 245 -12.87 1.66 -13.48
CA LEU A 245 -12.39 2.24 -14.75
C LEU A 245 -13.19 1.72 -15.96
N MET A 246 -13.46 0.42 -16.03
CA MET A 246 -14.25 -0.16 -17.12
C MET A 246 -15.69 0.36 -17.14
N VAL A 247 -16.35 0.44 -15.98
CA VAL A 247 -17.68 1.02 -15.85
C VAL A 247 -17.66 2.47 -16.29
N GLY A 248 -16.70 3.26 -15.82
CA GLY A 248 -16.51 4.65 -16.25
C GLY A 248 -16.34 4.78 -17.77
N GLY A 249 -15.53 3.92 -18.37
CA GLY A 249 -15.27 3.90 -19.81
C GLY A 249 -16.49 3.51 -20.65
N ILE A 250 -17.18 2.41 -20.30
CA ILE A 250 -18.41 1.97 -21.00
C ILE A 250 -19.48 3.05 -20.90
N SER A 251 -19.66 3.63 -19.71
CA SER A 251 -20.61 4.72 -19.52
C SER A 251 -20.23 5.96 -20.33
N ALA A 252 -18.94 6.33 -20.40
CA ALA A 252 -18.47 7.44 -21.23
C ALA A 252 -18.79 7.24 -22.72
N VAL A 253 -18.59 6.02 -23.24
CA VAL A 253 -19.03 5.65 -24.60
C VAL A 253 -20.54 5.78 -24.72
N GLY A 254 -21.29 5.24 -23.76
CA GLY A 254 -22.75 5.35 -23.70
C GLY A 254 -23.23 6.80 -23.78
N VAL A 255 -22.61 7.73 -23.04
CA VAL A 255 -22.95 9.16 -23.07
C VAL A 255 -22.82 9.71 -24.50
N SER A 256 -21.73 9.40 -25.21
CA SER A 256 -21.50 9.90 -26.58
C SER A 256 -22.57 9.46 -27.60
N LEU A 257 -23.26 8.35 -27.31
CA LEU A 257 -24.33 7.79 -28.15
C LEU A 257 -25.70 8.40 -27.85
N MET A 258 -25.86 9.10 -26.73
CA MET A 258 -27.16 9.64 -26.34
C MET A 258 -27.57 10.81 -27.24
N THR A 259 -28.85 10.83 -27.61
CA THR A 259 -29.44 11.86 -28.48
C THR A 259 -30.33 12.83 -27.73
N SER A 260 -30.61 12.57 -26.46
CA SER A 260 -31.38 13.45 -25.57
C SER A 260 -30.67 13.66 -24.24
N LEU A 261 -30.88 14.82 -23.62
CA LEU A 261 -30.35 15.13 -22.30
C LEU A 261 -30.83 14.14 -21.24
N GLN A 262 -32.12 13.80 -21.26
CA GLN A 262 -32.72 12.89 -20.29
C GLN A 262 -32.09 11.49 -20.33
N ALA A 263 -31.77 10.98 -21.52
CA ALA A 263 -31.08 9.70 -21.66
C ALA A 263 -29.59 9.78 -21.28
N ALA A 264 -28.95 10.94 -21.52
CA ALA A 264 -27.55 11.17 -21.14
C ALA A 264 -27.33 11.22 -19.62
N LEU A 265 -28.27 11.76 -18.85
CA LEU A 265 -28.12 11.94 -17.39
C LEU A 265 -27.81 10.64 -16.61
N PRO A 266 -28.62 9.56 -16.69
CA PRO A 266 -28.35 8.35 -15.93
C PRO A 266 -27.04 7.68 -16.36
N VAL A 267 -26.70 7.72 -17.65
CA VAL A 267 -25.44 7.14 -18.15
C VAL A 267 -24.24 7.95 -17.65
N THR A 268 -24.37 9.28 -17.63
CA THR A 268 -23.37 10.22 -17.10
C THR A 268 -23.14 10.02 -15.60
N PHE A 269 -24.21 9.75 -14.84
CA PHE A 269 -24.11 9.36 -13.44
C PHE A 269 -23.25 8.10 -13.26
N PHE A 270 -23.46 7.05 -14.06
CA PHE A 270 -22.64 5.83 -13.97
C PHE A 270 -21.17 6.06 -14.39
N ALA A 271 -20.91 6.98 -15.32
CA ALA A 271 -19.55 7.39 -15.66
C ALA A 271 -18.85 8.01 -14.43
N GLY A 272 -19.54 8.92 -13.73
CA GLY A 272 -19.07 9.47 -12.46
C GLY A 272 -18.88 8.40 -11.39
N PHE A 273 -19.84 7.47 -11.26
CA PHE A 273 -19.79 6.39 -10.27
C PHE A 273 -18.57 5.48 -10.43
N GLY A 274 -18.28 5.06 -11.67
CA GLY A 274 -17.08 4.29 -11.98
C GLY A 274 -15.80 5.05 -11.62
N ALA A 275 -15.73 6.33 -12.01
CA ALA A 275 -14.60 7.20 -11.70
C ALA A 275 -14.39 7.39 -10.19
N GLY A 276 -15.46 7.62 -9.42
CA GLY A 276 -15.40 7.85 -7.97
C GLY A 276 -14.96 6.60 -7.21
N THR A 277 -15.50 5.44 -7.61
CA THR A 277 -15.12 4.14 -7.07
C THR A 277 -13.65 3.84 -7.34
N ALA A 278 -13.19 4.03 -8.57
CA ALA A 278 -11.78 3.85 -8.95
C ALA A 278 -10.88 4.80 -8.15
N TRP A 279 -11.26 6.08 -8.03
CA TRP A 279 -10.48 7.13 -7.38
C TRP A 279 -10.17 6.82 -5.91
N VAL A 280 -11.20 6.51 -5.10
CA VAL A 280 -11.02 6.14 -3.69
C VAL A 280 -10.16 4.89 -3.53
N THR A 281 -10.36 3.92 -4.43
CA THR A 281 -9.61 2.65 -4.39
C THR A 281 -8.14 2.85 -4.74
N THR A 282 -7.81 3.69 -5.73
CA THR A 282 -6.43 4.04 -6.09
C THR A 282 -5.67 4.61 -4.89
N PHE A 283 -6.24 5.61 -4.21
CA PHE A 283 -5.59 6.24 -3.05
C PHE A 283 -5.36 5.25 -1.91
N THR A 284 -6.37 4.44 -1.60
CA THR A 284 -6.31 3.44 -0.54
C THR A 284 -5.25 2.39 -0.83
N LEU A 285 -5.26 1.79 -2.02
CA LEU A 285 -4.26 0.79 -2.41
C LEU A 285 -2.86 1.40 -2.49
N LEU A 286 -2.71 2.63 -2.96
CA LEU A 286 -1.41 3.28 -3.04
C LEU A 286 -0.84 3.57 -1.65
N GLN A 287 -1.66 3.97 -0.69
CA GLN A 287 -1.23 4.15 0.71
C GLN A 287 -0.83 2.83 1.36
N GLU A 288 -1.58 1.74 1.14
CA GLU A 288 -1.27 0.42 1.69
C GLU A 288 0.00 -0.20 1.11
N LYS A 289 0.26 0.01 -0.18
CA LYS A 289 1.37 -0.63 -0.90
C LYS A 289 2.64 0.24 -0.93
N THR A 290 2.60 1.46 -0.39
CA THR A 290 3.74 2.38 -0.37
C THR A 290 4.25 2.57 1.05
N GLU A 291 5.54 2.26 1.24
CA GLU A 291 6.27 2.52 2.50
C GLU A 291 6.20 4.00 2.89
N ASP A 292 6.13 4.28 4.20
CA ASP A 292 6.03 5.65 4.75
C ASP A 292 7.07 6.61 4.18
N ARG A 293 8.32 6.14 4.03
CA ARG A 293 9.45 6.94 3.51
C ARG A 293 9.32 7.36 2.04
N LEU A 294 8.57 6.62 1.24
CA LEU A 294 8.38 6.87 -0.19
C LEU A 294 6.98 7.39 -0.51
N ARG A 295 6.10 7.49 0.49
CA ARG A 295 4.69 7.89 0.30
C ARG A 295 4.58 9.29 -0.30
N GLY A 296 5.18 10.30 0.30
CA GLY A 296 5.11 11.69 -0.19
C GLY A 296 5.57 11.82 -1.65
N ARG A 297 6.70 11.18 -2.00
CA ARG A 297 7.26 11.16 -3.36
C ARG A 297 6.39 10.42 -4.38
N THR A 298 5.81 9.29 -3.98
CA THR A 298 4.91 8.50 -4.84
C THR A 298 3.64 9.30 -5.15
N PHE A 299 3.03 9.92 -4.13
CA PHE A 299 1.84 10.77 -4.31
C PHE A 299 2.14 12.04 -5.12
N ALA A 300 3.31 12.65 -4.93
CA ALA A 300 3.73 13.79 -5.74
C ALA A 300 3.86 13.42 -7.23
N THR A 301 4.41 12.24 -7.51
CA THR A 301 4.52 11.71 -8.88
C THR A 301 3.14 11.41 -9.45
N LEU A 302 2.26 10.74 -8.70
CA LEU A 302 0.88 10.47 -9.10
C LEU A 302 0.17 11.77 -9.50
N GLN A 303 0.12 12.77 -8.61
CA GLN A 303 -0.59 14.03 -8.82
C GLN A 303 -0.02 14.82 -10.01
N THR A 304 1.31 14.89 -10.13
CA THR A 304 1.94 15.57 -11.27
C THR A 304 1.52 14.92 -12.59
N GLY A 305 1.55 13.59 -12.66
CA GLY A 305 1.16 12.89 -13.88
C GLY A 305 -0.33 13.01 -14.18
N ILE A 306 -1.20 13.05 -13.16
CA ILE A 306 -2.63 13.34 -13.35
C ILE A 306 -2.84 14.69 -14.03
N GLN A 307 -2.18 15.75 -13.53
CA GLN A 307 -2.31 17.09 -14.12
C GLN A 307 -1.79 17.14 -15.55
N LEU A 308 -0.65 16.49 -15.82
CA LEU A 308 -0.11 16.40 -17.17
C LEU A 308 -1.04 15.62 -18.10
N SER A 309 -1.61 14.52 -17.64
CA SER A 309 -2.58 13.72 -18.39
C SER A 309 -3.88 14.49 -18.67
N LEU A 310 -4.37 15.26 -17.70
CA LEU A 310 -5.49 16.18 -17.89
C LEU A 310 -5.18 17.23 -18.96
N PHE A 311 -4.03 17.89 -18.85
CA PHE A 311 -3.60 18.91 -19.81
C PHE A 311 -3.52 18.35 -21.24
N ILE A 312 -2.87 17.19 -21.40
CA ILE A 312 -2.75 16.50 -22.69
C ILE A 312 -4.12 16.15 -23.25
N GLY A 313 -5.02 15.61 -22.42
CA GLY A 313 -6.35 15.23 -22.87
C GLY A 313 -7.25 16.42 -23.20
N LEU A 314 -7.26 17.47 -22.38
CA LEU A 314 -8.01 18.70 -22.63
C LEU A 314 -7.58 19.40 -23.92
N ALA A 315 -6.30 19.29 -24.32
CA ALA A 315 -5.82 19.78 -25.61
C ALA A 315 -6.08 18.78 -26.76
N GLY A 316 -5.84 17.49 -26.52
CA GLY A 316 -5.83 16.46 -27.55
C GLY A 316 -7.23 16.07 -28.07
N TRP A 317 -8.22 15.94 -27.19
CA TRP A 317 -9.57 15.51 -27.61
C TRP A 317 -10.29 16.53 -28.50
N PRO A 318 -10.24 17.85 -28.24
CA PRO A 318 -10.75 18.86 -29.17
C PRO A 318 -10.06 18.85 -30.53
N LEU A 319 -8.74 18.65 -30.58
CA LEU A 319 -8.00 18.53 -31.84
C LEU A 319 -8.45 17.31 -32.64
N LEU A 320 -8.61 16.16 -31.98
CA LEU A 320 -9.14 14.95 -32.61
C LEU A 320 -10.57 15.18 -33.13
N ALA A 321 -11.44 15.80 -32.32
CA ALA A 321 -12.81 16.12 -32.72
C ALA A 321 -12.85 17.06 -33.93
N GLY A 322 -11.99 18.08 -33.95
CA GLY A 322 -11.85 19.03 -35.05
C GLY A 322 -11.35 18.36 -36.33
N ALA A 323 -10.36 17.46 -36.23
CA ALA A 323 -9.81 16.74 -37.37
C ALA A 323 -10.83 15.79 -38.03
N ILE A 324 -11.72 15.20 -37.23
CA ILE A 324 -12.81 14.36 -37.74
C ILE A 324 -13.89 15.21 -38.41
N GLY A 325 -14.20 16.38 -37.87
CA GLY A 325 -15.24 17.28 -38.40
C GLY A 325 -16.66 16.88 -38.00
N ASN A 326 -17.66 17.62 -38.47
CA ASN A 326 -19.08 17.32 -38.18
C ASN A 326 -19.70 16.53 -39.34
N HIS A 327 -20.14 15.30 -39.07
CA HIS A 327 -20.83 14.44 -40.03
C HIS A 327 -22.22 14.08 -39.52
N THR A 328 -23.24 14.31 -40.33
CA THR A 328 -24.63 13.95 -40.01
C THR A 328 -25.23 13.13 -41.14
N LEU A 329 -25.74 11.94 -40.81
CA LEU A 329 -26.49 11.10 -41.75
C LEU A 329 -27.98 11.29 -41.49
N SER A 330 -28.65 11.99 -42.41
CA SER A 330 -30.10 12.20 -42.36
C SER A 330 -30.80 11.28 -43.36
N THR A 331 -31.76 10.51 -42.86
CA THR A 331 -32.74 9.75 -43.63
C THR A 331 -34.14 10.33 -43.38
N SER A 332 -35.17 9.89 -44.12
CA SER A 332 -36.56 10.36 -43.95
C SER A 332 -37.14 10.15 -42.54
N HIS A 333 -36.56 9.25 -41.75
CA HIS A 333 -37.06 8.88 -40.42
C HIS A 333 -36.07 9.14 -39.28
N TYR A 334 -34.77 9.22 -39.56
CA TYR A 334 -33.74 9.35 -38.52
C TYR A 334 -32.61 10.28 -38.96
N THR A 335 -32.15 11.14 -38.05
CA THR A 335 -30.89 11.88 -38.18
C THR A 335 -29.90 11.31 -37.17
N ILE A 336 -28.82 10.72 -37.65
CA ILE A 336 -27.74 10.20 -36.81
C ILE A 336 -26.56 11.17 -36.90
N ASP A 337 -26.18 11.71 -35.75
CA ASP A 337 -25.04 12.61 -35.59
C ASP A 337 -23.77 11.80 -35.29
N PHE A 338 -22.84 11.78 -36.24
CA PHE A 338 -21.50 11.19 -36.11
C PHE A 338 -20.43 12.29 -36.09
N SER A 339 -20.73 13.39 -35.41
CA SER A 339 -19.76 14.46 -35.25
C SER A 339 -18.51 14.03 -34.50
N GLY A 340 -17.40 14.67 -34.85
CA GLY A 340 -16.10 14.46 -34.24
C GLY A 340 -16.10 14.63 -32.72
N SER A 341 -16.98 15.47 -32.17
CA SER A 341 -17.15 15.56 -30.71
C SER A 341 -17.68 14.25 -30.10
N ARG A 342 -18.65 13.58 -30.73
CA ARG A 342 -19.17 12.29 -30.24
C ARG A 342 -18.14 11.19 -30.43
N ILE A 343 -17.49 11.14 -31.59
CA ILE A 343 -16.46 10.14 -31.89
C ILE A 343 -15.27 10.29 -30.92
N ALA A 344 -14.76 11.50 -30.72
CA ALA A 344 -13.66 11.73 -29.79
C ALA A 344 -14.03 11.44 -28.33
N MET A 345 -15.27 11.76 -27.89
CA MET A 345 -15.77 11.34 -26.58
C MET A 345 -15.86 9.81 -26.46
N ALA A 346 -16.36 9.13 -27.48
CA ALA A 346 -16.40 7.67 -27.53
C ALA A 346 -14.99 7.07 -27.48
N SER A 347 -14.04 7.63 -28.23
CA SER A 347 -12.63 7.23 -28.19
C SER A 347 -12.01 7.41 -26.81
N GLY A 348 -12.31 8.51 -26.10
CA GLY A 348 -11.89 8.73 -24.72
C GLY A 348 -12.47 7.69 -23.75
N GLY A 349 -13.75 7.33 -23.92
CA GLY A 349 -14.40 6.26 -23.15
C GLY A 349 -13.81 4.87 -23.44
N ILE A 350 -13.55 4.55 -24.70
CA ILE A 350 -12.89 3.30 -25.12
C ILE A 350 -11.48 3.22 -24.52
N PHE A 351 -10.71 4.32 -24.60
CA PHE A 351 -9.39 4.42 -24.01
C PHE A 351 -9.41 4.17 -22.50
N LEU A 352 -10.39 4.76 -21.80
CA LEU A 352 -10.61 4.53 -20.37
C LEU A 352 -10.98 3.07 -20.07
N PHE A 353 -11.83 2.45 -20.88
CA PHE A 353 -12.19 1.03 -20.71
C PHE A 353 -10.96 0.12 -20.84
N PHE A 354 -10.15 0.31 -21.88
CA PHE A 354 -8.93 -0.49 -22.09
C PHE A 354 -7.87 -0.24 -21.03
N SER A 355 -7.78 0.98 -20.49
CA SER A 355 -6.98 1.24 -19.29
C SER A 355 -7.42 0.37 -18.10
N GLY A 356 -8.72 0.20 -17.89
CA GLY A 356 -9.26 -0.74 -16.92
C GLY A 356 -8.84 -2.18 -17.20
N VAL A 357 -8.87 -2.62 -18.46
CA VAL A 357 -8.42 -3.97 -18.88
C VAL A 357 -6.94 -4.17 -18.59
N ASP A 358 -6.10 -3.21 -18.96
CA ASP A 358 -4.66 -3.26 -18.70
C ASP A 358 -4.34 -3.19 -17.21
N ALA A 359 -5.15 -2.46 -16.43
CA ALA A 359 -5.04 -2.45 -14.99
C ALA A 359 -5.38 -3.82 -14.37
N ALA A 360 -6.44 -4.47 -14.83
CA ALA A 360 -6.81 -5.81 -14.39
C ALA A 360 -5.70 -6.82 -14.72
N ARG A 361 -5.16 -6.76 -15.95
CA ARG A 361 -4.03 -7.60 -16.39
C ARG A 361 -2.78 -7.34 -15.56
N GLY A 362 -2.40 -6.08 -15.36
CA GLY A 362 -1.22 -5.71 -14.59
C GLY A 362 -1.28 -6.19 -13.14
N ILE A 363 -2.44 -6.09 -12.49
CA ILE A 363 -2.68 -6.62 -11.15
C ILE A 363 -2.62 -8.15 -11.15
N ALA A 364 -3.25 -8.81 -12.13
CA ALA A 364 -3.20 -10.26 -12.26
C ALA A 364 -1.77 -10.77 -12.47
N THR A 365 -0.98 -10.10 -13.32
CA THR A 365 0.45 -10.39 -13.53
C THR A 365 1.24 -10.17 -12.25
N ALA A 366 1.00 -9.08 -11.51
CA ALA A 366 1.68 -8.83 -10.24
C ALA A 366 1.38 -9.92 -9.19
N ARG A 367 0.12 -10.35 -9.09
CA ARG A 367 -0.29 -11.48 -8.25
C ARG A 367 0.34 -12.78 -8.72
N GLY A 368 0.37 -13.02 -10.03
CA GLY A 368 1.01 -14.16 -10.66
C GLY A 368 2.49 -14.21 -10.33
N LEU A 369 3.22 -13.12 -10.52
CA LEU A 369 4.63 -12.98 -10.16
C LEU A 369 4.86 -13.21 -8.67
N ARG A 370 3.99 -12.72 -7.78
CA ARG A 370 4.11 -12.97 -6.33
C ARG A 370 3.82 -14.44 -5.97
N LYS A 371 2.82 -15.06 -6.60
CA LYS A 371 2.51 -16.48 -6.43
C LYS A 371 3.59 -17.38 -7.02
N THR A 372 4.16 -17.02 -8.16
CA THR A 372 5.26 -17.74 -8.81
C THR A 372 6.57 -17.49 -8.06
N ALA A 373 6.81 -16.29 -7.51
CA ALA A 373 7.89 -16.01 -6.58
C ALA A 373 7.80 -16.90 -5.33
N ARG A 374 6.61 -16.95 -4.73
CA ARG A 374 6.30 -17.82 -3.58
C ARG A 374 6.44 -19.31 -3.94
N LYS A 375 5.91 -19.75 -5.08
CA LYS A 375 5.99 -21.16 -5.56
C LYS A 375 7.36 -21.59 -6.09
N ARG A 376 8.15 -20.68 -6.66
CA ARG A 376 9.49 -21.00 -7.17
C ARG A 376 10.55 -20.96 -6.07
N GLY A 377 10.17 -20.67 -4.83
CA GLY A 377 11.14 -20.27 -3.81
C GLY A 377 12.07 -19.25 -4.44
N LEU A 378 11.53 -18.13 -4.97
CA LEU A 378 12.38 -16.97 -5.26
C LEU A 378 13.13 -16.78 -3.96
N ARG A 379 14.40 -17.18 -4.06
CA ARG A 379 15.25 -17.64 -2.98
C ARG A 379 14.96 -16.81 -1.75
N PHE A 380 15.17 -17.36 -0.57
CA PHE A 380 15.83 -16.56 0.46
C PHE A 380 16.85 -15.68 -0.27
N ARG A 381 16.50 -14.42 -0.56
CA ARG A 381 17.48 -13.39 -0.52
C ARG A 381 17.84 -13.56 0.94
N GLN A 382 18.96 -14.25 1.19
CA GLN A 382 19.91 -13.67 2.12
C GLN A 382 19.74 -12.17 1.89
N PRO A 383 19.16 -11.41 2.83
CA PRO A 383 19.28 -9.98 2.74
C PRO A 383 20.74 -9.78 2.43
N ALA A 384 21.05 -9.33 1.21
CA ALA A 384 22.42 -9.04 0.83
C ALA A 384 22.87 -8.14 1.96
N LEU A 385 23.77 -8.67 2.80
CA LEU A 385 24.14 -8.15 4.10
C LEU A 385 24.05 -6.64 4.01
N ALA A 386 22.95 -6.07 4.49
CA ALA A 386 22.64 -4.68 4.26
C ALA A 386 23.58 -3.91 5.18
N GLY A 387 24.82 -3.70 4.71
CA GLY A 387 25.90 -3.06 5.43
C GLY A 387 26.42 -3.86 6.63
N GLY A 388 27.26 -4.88 6.36
CA GLY A 388 28.15 -5.49 7.34
C GLY A 388 28.09 -7.02 7.36
N ALA A 389 29.18 -7.69 6.99
CA ALA A 389 29.36 -9.12 7.20
C ALA A 389 29.11 -9.45 8.67
N ARG A 390 28.05 -10.23 8.98
CA ARG A 390 27.86 -10.76 10.33
C ARG A 390 29.05 -11.68 10.63
N LYS A 391 29.67 -11.48 11.79
CA LYS A 391 30.85 -12.22 12.21
C LYS A 391 30.48 -13.60 12.78
N GLY A 392 29.53 -13.66 13.72
CA GLY A 392 29.14 -14.90 14.40
C GLY A 392 28.37 -15.90 13.53
N LEU A 393 28.31 -17.15 14.01
CA LEU A 393 27.68 -18.31 13.36
C LEU A 393 26.45 -18.76 14.15
N PHE A 394 25.30 -18.92 13.49
CA PHE A 394 24.07 -19.39 14.13
C PHE A 394 23.66 -20.79 13.65
N ILE A 395 23.60 -21.76 14.56
CA ILE A 395 23.21 -23.15 14.30
C ILE A 395 21.97 -23.50 15.13
N SER A 396 20.94 -24.06 14.49
CA SER A 396 19.79 -24.65 15.20
C SER A 396 19.77 -26.18 15.08
N PHE A 397 19.29 -26.84 16.12
CA PHE A 397 19.05 -28.28 16.15
C PHE A 397 17.55 -28.54 16.12
N GLU A 398 17.10 -29.30 15.13
CA GLU A 398 15.71 -29.61 14.88
C GLU A 398 15.50 -31.13 14.82
N GLY A 399 14.26 -31.56 15.03
CA GLY A 399 13.89 -32.98 14.98
C GLY A 399 12.72 -33.31 15.89
N VAL A 400 12.18 -34.52 15.69
CA VAL A 400 11.08 -35.06 16.52
C VAL A 400 11.52 -35.24 17.98
N GLU A 401 10.56 -35.46 18.87
CA GLU A 401 10.87 -35.77 20.27
C GLU A 401 11.69 -37.06 20.40
N GLY A 402 12.56 -37.13 21.42
CA GLY A 402 13.47 -38.27 21.62
C GLY A 402 14.57 -38.46 20.56
N ALA A 403 14.72 -37.55 19.58
CA ALA A 403 15.79 -37.61 18.56
C ALA A 403 17.21 -37.35 19.11
N GLY A 404 17.36 -37.01 20.39
CA GLY A 404 18.67 -36.78 21.03
C GLY A 404 19.22 -35.35 20.91
N LYS A 405 18.36 -34.35 20.68
CA LYS A 405 18.72 -32.93 20.53
C LYS A 405 19.56 -32.40 21.70
N SER A 406 19.14 -32.62 22.94
CA SER A 406 19.86 -32.17 24.14
C SER A 406 21.30 -32.70 24.19
N THR A 407 21.49 -33.99 23.87
CA THR A 407 22.82 -34.62 23.75
C THR A 407 23.63 -33.99 22.61
N GLN A 408 23.03 -33.82 21.44
CA GLN A 408 23.68 -33.28 20.25
C GLN A 408 23.82 -31.76 20.24
N VAL A 409 23.28 -31.05 21.24
CA VAL A 409 23.59 -29.64 21.53
C VAL A 409 24.81 -29.56 22.44
N LYS A 410 24.88 -30.43 23.46
CA LYS A 410 25.97 -30.47 24.43
C LYS A 410 27.31 -30.90 23.82
N LEU A 411 27.30 -31.94 22.99
CA LEU A 411 28.55 -32.48 22.41
C LEU A 411 29.25 -31.47 21.47
N PRO A 412 28.56 -30.78 20.54
CA PRO A 412 29.17 -29.71 19.76
C PRO A 412 29.60 -28.51 20.59
N TYR A 413 28.86 -28.15 21.65
CA TYR A 413 29.31 -27.11 22.59
C TYR A 413 30.66 -27.48 23.22
N ASP A 414 30.79 -28.70 23.78
CA ASP A 414 32.03 -29.18 24.38
C ASP A 414 33.17 -29.22 23.34
N TRP A 415 32.90 -29.70 22.13
CA TRP A 415 33.86 -29.74 21.03
C TRP A 415 34.36 -28.34 20.63
N LEU A 416 33.44 -27.41 20.34
CA LEU A 416 33.76 -26.06 19.86
C LEU A 416 34.50 -25.23 20.92
N THR A 417 34.14 -25.39 22.20
CA THR A 417 34.78 -24.66 23.31
C THR A 417 36.13 -25.25 23.70
N LYS A 418 36.21 -26.58 23.87
CA LYS A 418 37.42 -27.24 24.40
C LYS A 418 38.47 -27.55 23.33
N GLU A 419 38.06 -27.97 22.14
CA GLU A 419 39.01 -28.33 21.07
C GLU A 419 39.34 -27.12 20.17
N LEU A 420 38.40 -26.22 19.94
CA LEU A 420 38.55 -25.10 18.99
C LEU A 420 38.60 -23.71 19.64
N GLY A 421 38.38 -23.60 20.95
CA GLY A 421 38.51 -22.34 21.69
C GLY A 421 37.53 -21.23 21.26
N ARG A 422 36.36 -21.57 20.69
CA ARG A 422 35.35 -20.59 20.24
C ARG A 422 34.49 -20.11 21.42
N ASP A 423 34.04 -18.85 21.37
CA ASP A 423 32.93 -18.39 22.23
C ASP A 423 31.64 -19.04 21.72
N VAL A 424 30.96 -19.79 22.58
CA VAL A 424 29.75 -20.54 22.22
C VAL A 424 28.62 -20.23 23.21
N VAL A 425 27.49 -19.78 22.69
CA VAL A 425 26.27 -19.55 23.46
C VAL A 425 25.28 -20.66 23.13
N VAL A 426 24.93 -21.46 24.13
CA VAL A 426 23.87 -22.46 24.02
C VAL A 426 22.57 -21.86 24.53
N THR A 427 21.50 -22.01 23.75
CA THR A 427 20.16 -21.55 24.10
C THR A 427 19.08 -22.50 23.54
N ARG A 428 17.81 -22.22 23.79
CA ARG A 428 16.68 -23.07 23.38
C ARG A 428 15.40 -22.30 23.15
N GLU A 429 14.51 -22.88 22.36
CA GLU A 429 13.14 -22.40 22.19
C GLU A 429 12.07 -23.47 22.46
N PRO A 430 10.90 -23.09 23.00
CA PRO A 430 10.58 -21.75 23.52
C PRO A 430 11.37 -21.47 24.81
N GLY A 431 11.83 -20.24 25.05
CA GLY A 431 12.67 -19.91 26.22
C GLY A 431 13.90 -19.07 25.85
N GLY A 432 14.96 -19.16 26.65
CA GLY A 432 16.26 -18.55 26.35
C GLY A 432 16.41 -17.07 26.72
N ALA A 433 15.35 -16.44 27.22
CA ALA A 433 15.35 -15.09 27.80
C ALA A 433 14.32 -15.00 28.94
N PRO A 434 14.46 -14.10 29.93
CA PRO A 434 13.58 -14.06 31.10
C PRO A 434 12.08 -13.98 30.78
N ILE A 435 11.68 -13.18 29.78
CA ILE A 435 10.28 -13.11 29.33
C ILE A 435 9.90 -14.35 28.51
N ALA A 436 10.80 -14.85 27.66
CA ALA A 436 10.57 -16.04 26.87
C ALA A 436 10.38 -17.30 27.74
N GLU A 437 11.06 -17.40 28.89
CA GLU A 437 10.86 -18.48 29.87
C GLU A 437 9.45 -18.42 30.49
N ARG A 438 8.93 -17.22 30.79
CA ARG A 438 7.53 -17.08 31.26
C ARG A 438 6.53 -17.55 30.20
N ILE A 439 6.80 -17.24 28.93
CA ILE A 439 5.99 -17.72 27.81
C ILE A 439 6.11 -19.24 27.65
N ARG A 440 7.33 -19.80 27.80
CA ARG A 440 7.58 -21.24 27.79
C ARG A 440 6.71 -21.96 28.82
N HIS A 441 6.61 -21.45 30.05
CA HIS A 441 5.74 -22.03 31.07
C HIS A 441 4.29 -22.14 30.61
N ILE A 442 3.75 -21.09 29.97
CA ILE A 442 2.38 -21.12 29.43
C ILE A 442 2.26 -22.15 28.29
N LEU A 443 3.23 -22.16 27.37
CA LEU A 443 3.21 -23.02 26.19
C LEU A 443 3.29 -24.51 26.53
N LEU A 444 4.02 -24.89 27.57
CA LEU A 444 4.31 -26.30 27.89
C LEU A 444 3.46 -26.87 29.03
N ASP A 445 2.74 -26.01 29.76
CA ASP A 445 1.86 -26.45 30.86
C ASP A 445 0.72 -27.35 30.34
N THR A 446 0.67 -28.57 30.86
CA THR A 446 -0.31 -29.60 30.49
C THR A 446 -1.74 -29.24 30.89
N GLN A 447 -1.95 -28.23 31.74
CA GLN A 447 -3.27 -27.67 32.04
C GLN A 447 -3.84 -26.84 30.86
N ASN A 448 -3.00 -26.43 29.90
CA ASN A 448 -3.40 -25.58 28.77
C ASN A 448 -3.77 -26.38 27.49
N ARG A 449 -4.26 -27.62 27.61
CA ARG A 449 -4.63 -28.49 26.46
C ARG A 449 -5.65 -27.87 25.49
N GLY A 450 -6.45 -26.90 25.93
CA GLY A 450 -7.42 -26.18 25.09
C GLY A 450 -6.88 -24.99 24.30
N MET A 451 -5.57 -24.78 24.24
CA MET A 451 -4.96 -23.64 23.56
C MET A 451 -5.27 -23.66 22.05
N ASP A 452 -5.84 -22.59 21.52
CA ASP A 452 -6.08 -22.44 20.08
C ASP A 452 -4.74 -22.43 19.32
N PRO A 453 -4.63 -23.13 18.17
CA PRO A 453 -3.38 -23.20 17.41
C PRO A 453 -2.79 -21.84 17.01
N LYS A 454 -3.61 -20.82 16.72
CA LYS A 454 -3.10 -19.47 16.42
C LYS A 454 -2.54 -18.80 17.66
N THR A 455 -3.16 -19.03 18.82
CA THR A 455 -2.63 -18.54 20.11
C THR A 455 -1.28 -19.18 20.39
N GLU A 456 -1.14 -20.49 20.19
CA GLU A 456 0.13 -21.21 20.31
C GLU A 456 1.21 -20.60 19.39
N ALA A 457 0.91 -20.42 18.09
CA ALA A 457 1.86 -19.83 17.14
C ALA A 457 2.30 -18.41 17.51
N LEU A 458 1.37 -17.57 17.99
CA LEU A 458 1.66 -16.20 18.43
C LEU A 458 2.53 -16.17 19.69
N LEU A 459 2.29 -17.07 20.65
CA LEU A 459 3.11 -17.17 21.85
C LEU A 459 4.53 -17.65 21.52
N TYR A 460 4.69 -18.64 20.64
CA TYR A 460 6.00 -19.04 20.13
C TYR A 460 6.74 -17.87 19.46
N ALA A 461 6.06 -17.13 18.58
CA ALA A 461 6.64 -15.96 17.91
C ALA A 461 7.03 -14.85 18.90
N ALA A 462 6.19 -14.59 19.91
CA ALA A 462 6.47 -13.58 20.95
C ALA A 462 7.68 -13.97 21.81
N GLY A 463 7.76 -15.23 22.25
CA GLY A 463 8.92 -15.74 22.99
C GLY A 463 10.20 -15.64 22.17
N ARG A 464 10.13 -16.01 20.90
CA ARG A 464 11.25 -15.93 19.94
C ARG A 464 11.73 -14.50 19.70
N ALA A 465 10.82 -13.54 19.51
CA ALA A 465 11.20 -12.13 19.34
C ALA A 465 12.06 -11.63 20.51
N GLN A 466 11.64 -11.94 21.75
CA GLN A 466 12.43 -11.58 22.92
C GLN A 466 13.76 -12.33 22.97
N HIS A 467 13.73 -13.65 22.73
CA HIS A 467 14.92 -14.48 22.76
C HIS A 467 16.00 -13.99 21.78
N VAL A 468 15.59 -13.58 20.57
CA VAL A 468 16.48 -13.00 19.58
C VAL A 468 17.07 -11.67 20.04
N SER A 469 16.24 -10.79 20.61
CA SER A 469 16.66 -9.48 21.13
C SER A 469 17.71 -9.62 22.25
N ASP A 470 17.45 -10.50 23.21
CA ASP A 470 18.21 -10.52 24.47
C ASP A 470 19.43 -11.45 24.42
N THR A 471 19.36 -12.53 23.63
CA THR A 471 20.34 -13.62 23.70
C THR A 471 21.02 -13.85 22.36
N VAL A 472 20.26 -14.11 21.29
CA VAL A 472 20.85 -14.55 20.01
C VAL A 472 21.61 -13.41 19.31
N ARG A 473 20.97 -12.27 19.10
CA ARG A 473 21.58 -11.15 18.37
C ARG A 473 22.82 -10.58 19.08
N PRO A 474 22.80 -10.33 20.40
CA PRO A 474 24.00 -9.87 21.11
C PRO A 474 25.16 -10.87 21.08
N ALA A 475 24.89 -12.18 20.99
CA ALA A 475 25.92 -13.19 20.83
C ALA A 475 26.54 -13.17 19.42
N LEU A 476 25.72 -13.08 18.37
CA LEU A 476 26.21 -13.03 16.99
C LEU A 476 27.00 -11.75 16.68
N GLU A 477 26.62 -10.62 17.28
CA GLU A 477 27.30 -9.33 17.12
C GLU A 477 28.74 -9.34 17.65
N ARG A 478 29.02 -10.16 18.67
CA ARG A 478 30.37 -10.34 19.25
C ARG A 478 31.15 -11.51 18.67
N ASP A 479 30.73 -12.06 17.53
CA ASP A 479 31.39 -13.18 16.84
C ASP A 479 31.31 -14.54 17.58
N ALA A 480 30.30 -14.73 18.44
CA ALA A 480 30.07 -16.03 19.08
C ALA A 480 29.39 -17.02 18.12
N VAL A 481 29.57 -18.32 18.39
CA VAL A 481 28.74 -19.39 17.81
C VAL A 481 27.50 -19.56 18.67
N VAL A 482 26.31 -19.38 18.11
CA VAL A 482 25.06 -19.65 18.81
C VAL A 482 24.57 -21.04 18.43
N ILE A 483 24.37 -21.90 19.41
CA ILE A 483 23.72 -23.21 19.25
C ILE A 483 22.35 -23.14 19.92
N CYS A 484 21.29 -23.33 19.14
CA CYS A 484 19.92 -23.26 19.65
C CYS A 484 19.21 -24.61 19.51
N ASP A 485 18.70 -25.14 20.62
CA ASP A 485 17.76 -26.27 20.61
C ASP A 485 16.39 -25.75 20.16
N ARG A 486 16.02 -26.05 18.90
CA ARG A 486 14.86 -25.54 18.17
C ARG A 486 14.88 -24.04 17.84
N TYR A 487 14.32 -23.68 16.70
CA TYR A 487 14.13 -22.30 16.28
C TYR A 487 12.88 -22.20 15.38
N ILE A 488 12.91 -21.37 14.32
CA ILE A 488 11.77 -21.12 13.42
C ILE A 488 11.26 -22.40 12.76
N ASP A 489 12.13 -23.33 12.39
CA ASP A 489 11.75 -24.56 11.68
C ASP A 489 10.86 -25.47 12.53
N SER A 490 11.06 -25.50 13.85
CA SER A 490 10.10 -26.12 14.78
C SER A 490 8.70 -25.50 14.66
N SER A 491 8.57 -24.18 14.56
CA SER A 491 7.25 -23.55 14.41
C SER A 491 6.60 -23.86 13.06
N LEU A 492 7.39 -23.96 11.98
CA LEU A 492 6.89 -24.37 10.67
C LEU A 492 6.39 -25.82 10.70
N ALA A 493 7.15 -26.73 11.32
CA ALA A 493 6.78 -28.14 11.41
C ALA A 493 5.53 -28.36 12.27
N TYR A 494 5.49 -27.79 13.48
CA TYR A 494 4.39 -28.01 14.42
C TYR A 494 3.17 -27.15 14.08
N GLN A 495 3.30 -25.82 14.10
CA GLN A 495 2.16 -24.92 13.92
C GLN A 495 1.78 -24.74 12.44
N GLY A 496 2.76 -24.60 11.55
CA GLY A 496 2.52 -24.39 10.12
C GLY A 496 1.88 -25.60 9.46
N LEU A 497 2.57 -26.74 9.51
CA LEU A 497 2.22 -27.95 8.78
C LEU A 497 1.36 -28.92 9.62
N ALA A 498 1.80 -29.34 10.80
CA ALA A 498 1.09 -30.37 11.57
C ALA A 498 -0.27 -29.88 12.14
N ARG A 499 -0.35 -28.63 12.62
CA ARG A 499 -1.61 -27.97 13.03
C ARG A 499 -2.40 -27.37 11.86
N GLY A 500 -1.82 -27.29 10.66
CA GLY A 500 -2.50 -26.83 9.45
C GLY A 500 -2.78 -25.33 9.40
N LEU A 501 -2.01 -24.50 10.10
CA LEU A 501 -2.14 -23.02 10.00
C LEU A 501 -1.59 -22.46 8.69
N GLY A 502 -0.79 -23.25 7.97
CA GLY A 502 -0.11 -22.85 6.74
C GLY A 502 1.34 -22.47 7.00
N GLU A 503 2.27 -23.14 6.32
CA GLU A 503 3.71 -22.90 6.43
C GLU A 503 4.07 -21.42 6.20
N ASP A 504 3.58 -20.84 5.11
CA ASP A 504 3.89 -19.46 4.73
C ASP A 504 3.40 -18.42 5.76
N ASP A 505 2.24 -18.64 6.37
CA ASP A 505 1.66 -17.69 7.31
C ASP A 505 2.45 -17.72 8.64
N VAL A 506 2.87 -18.91 9.07
CA VAL A 506 3.74 -19.08 10.25
C VAL A 506 5.16 -18.60 9.97
N LEU A 507 5.69 -18.80 8.75
CA LEU A 507 6.98 -18.26 8.34
C LEU A 507 6.96 -16.73 8.40
N HIS A 508 5.97 -16.09 7.79
CA HIS A 508 5.86 -14.63 7.75
C HIS A 508 5.74 -14.02 9.15
N LEU A 509 4.97 -14.66 10.04
CA LEU A 509 4.87 -14.26 11.45
C LEU A 509 6.25 -14.25 12.11
N ASN A 510 7.05 -15.29 11.87
CA ASN A 510 8.35 -15.44 12.50
C ASN A 510 9.45 -14.60 11.88
N GLU A 511 9.45 -14.41 10.56
CA GLU A 511 10.33 -13.45 9.88
C GLU A 511 10.13 -12.04 10.43
N TRP A 512 8.88 -11.62 10.63
CA TRP A 512 8.58 -10.34 11.26
C TRP A 512 9.04 -10.29 12.72
N ALA A 513 8.86 -11.37 13.48
CA ALA A 513 9.24 -11.43 14.89
C ALA A 513 10.76 -11.35 15.12
N THR A 514 11.59 -11.78 14.15
CA THR A 514 13.04 -11.90 14.31
C THR A 514 13.86 -10.95 13.44
N ASP A 515 13.22 -10.02 12.75
CA ASP A 515 13.82 -9.19 11.70
C ASP A 515 14.59 -10.05 10.68
N GLU A 516 13.93 -11.10 10.18
CA GLU A 516 14.46 -12.04 9.18
C GLU A 516 15.74 -12.77 9.63
N LEU A 517 15.96 -12.94 10.95
CA LEU A 517 17.08 -13.71 11.46
C LEU A 517 16.80 -15.21 11.34
N LEU A 518 17.60 -15.87 10.50
CA LEU A 518 17.60 -17.32 10.29
C LEU A 518 18.94 -17.93 10.73
N PRO A 519 18.98 -19.23 11.08
CA PRO A 519 20.22 -19.96 11.29
C PRO A 519 21.03 -20.04 9.98
N ASP A 520 22.35 -19.97 10.10
CA ASP A 520 23.27 -20.30 9.00
C ASP A 520 23.21 -21.79 8.66
N LEU A 521 22.97 -22.64 9.68
CA LEU A 521 22.86 -24.09 9.55
C LEU A 521 21.77 -24.65 10.48
N VAL A 522 20.96 -25.56 9.96
CA VAL A 522 19.97 -26.35 10.67
C VAL A 522 20.41 -27.81 10.65
N ILE A 523 20.70 -28.36 11.82
CA ILE A 523 20.96 -29.79 11.98
C ILE A 523 19.62 -30.48 12.26
N LEU A 524 19.10 -31.22 11.28
CA LEU A 524 17.90 -32.03 11.45
C LEU A 524 18.30 -33.44 11.90
N LEU A 525 18.06 -33.76 13.17
CA LEU A 525 18.20 -35.11 13.72
C LEU A 525 16.99 -35.93 13.29
N HIS A 526 17.18 -36.78 12.28
CA HIS A 526 16.12 -37.58 11.70
C HIS A 526 15.96 -38.90 12.45
N LEU A 527 14.76 -39.12 13.00
CA LEU A 527 14.33 -40.35 13.66
C LEU A 527 12.84 -40.55 13.39
N GLU A 528 12.39 -41.81 13.30
CA GLU A 528 10.96 -42.13 13.26
C GLU A 528 10.27 -41.67 14.54
N ALA A 529 9.07 -41.08 14.41
CA ALA A 529 8.37 -40.47 15.54
C ALA A 529 8.08 -41.48 16.66
N GLU A 530 7.67 -42.70 16.30
CA GLU A 530 7.38 -43.79 17.22
C GLU A 530 8.59 -44.16 18.08
N ARG A 531 9.76 -44.35 17.44
CA ARG A 531 11.04 -44.61 18.12
C ARG A 531 11.49 -43.43 18.99
N GLY A 532 11.16 -42.21 18.58
CA GLY A 532 11.42 -41.00 19.35
C GLY A 532 10.61 -40.96 20.65
N LEU A 533 9.31 -41.25 20.56
CA LEU A 533 8.42 -41.29 21.73
C LEU A 533 8.80 -42.39 22.72
N GLU A 534 9.31 -43.54 22.26
CA GLU A 534 9.84 -44.61 23.14
C GLU A 534 11.06 -44.19 23.96
N ARG A 535 11.79 -43.14 23.53
CA ARG A 535 12.98 -42.61 24.19
C ARG A 535 12.69 -41.45 25.14
N LEU A 536 11.44 -41.05 25.28
CA LEU A 536 11.07 -40.00 26.22
C LEU A 536 11.24 -40.48 27.67
N GLU A 537 11.89 -39.65 28.48
CA GLU A 537 12.08 -39.89 29.90
C GLU A 537 11.37 -38.79 30.70
N GLY A 538 10.61 -39.16 31.73
CA GLY A 538 9.87 -38.22 32.59
C GLY A 538 8.42 -38.01 32.18
N ASP A 539 7.76 -37.08 32.86
CA ASP A 539 6.37 -36.71 32.57
C ASP A 539 6.30 -35.83 31.31
N PRO A 540 5.45 -36.16 30.33
CA PRO A 540 5.39 -35.43 29.07
C PRO A 540 4.81 -34.02 29.27
N ASP A 541 5.41 -33.03 28.60
CA ASP A 541 4.82 -31.71 28.51
C ASP A 541 3.57 -31.67 27.60
N ARG A 542 2.93 -30.50 27.46
CA ARG A 542 1.72 -30.36 26.63
C ARG A 542 1.93 -30.79 25.17
N MET A 543 3.10 -30.52 24.58
CA MET A 543 3.41 -30.85 23.19
C MET A 543 3.79 -32.32 23.03
N GLU A 544 4.48 -32.89 24.03
CA GLU A 544 4.82 -34.31 24.10
C GLU A 544 3.61 -35.20 24.40
N SER A 545 2.54 -34.61 24.97
CA SER A 545 1.26 -35.27 25.25
C SER A 545 0.33 -35.41 24.04
N GLU A 546 0.75 -34.94 22.85
CA GLU A 546 -0.04 -35.07 21.62
C GLU A 546 -0.05 -36.51 21.08
N ASP A 547 -1.04 -36.84 20.25
CA ASP A 547 -1.14 -38.19 19.71
C ASP A 547 0.03 -38.54 18.78
N VAL A 548 0.38 -39.82 18.70
CA VAL A 548 1.43 -40.34 17.79
C VAL A 548 1.19 -39.88 16.35
N SER A 549 -0.07 -39.76 15.92
CA SER A 549 -0.41 -39.26 14.58
C SER A 549 0.02 -37.81 14.33
N PHE A 550 -0.01 -36.97 15.37
CA PHE A 550 0.49 -35.60 15.31
C PHE A 550 2.02 -35.58 15.22
N HIS A 551 2.72 -36.37 16.04
CA HIS A 551 4.17 -36.48 15.97
C HIS A 551 4.67 -37.03 14.62
N ARG A 552 3.92 -37.94 13.99
CA ARG A 552 4.21 -38.42 12.63
C ARG A 552 4.13 -37.28 11.61
N LYS A 553 3.06 -36.46 11.66
CA LYS A 553 2.92 -35.27 10.80
C LYS A 553 4.07 -34.28 11.01
N VAL A 554 4.52 -34.09 12.25
CA VAL A 554 5.69 -33.25 12.55
C VAL A 554 6.96 -33.82 11.91
N GLY A 555 7.18 -35.13 12.02
CA GLY A 555 8.32 -35.79 11.37
C GLY A 555 8.31 -35.63 9.84
N GLU A 556 7.15 -35.86 9.22
CA GLU A 556 6.94 -35.62 7.78
C GLU A 556 7.17 -34.16 7.40
N ALA A 557 6.72 -33.23 8.23
CA ALA A 557 6.90 -31.79 8.03
C ALA A 557 8.39 -31.40 8.05
N TYR A 558 9.20 -31.93 8.96
CA TYR A 558 10.64 -31.68 8.94
C TYR A 558 11.34 -32.22 7.68
N VAL A 559 10.97 -33.42 7.23
CA VAL A 559 11.50 -33.99 5.99
C VAL A 559 11.11 -33.13 4.79
N HIS A 560 9.88 -32.61 4.77
CA HIS A 560 9.43 -31.64 3.78
C HIS A 560 10.27 -30.36 3.81
N LEU A 561 10.45 -29.72 4.98
CA LEU A 561 11.25 -28.51 5.14
C LEU A 561 12.71 -28.70 4.72
N ALA A 562 13.32 -29.86 5.04
CA ALA A 562 14.69 -30.16 4.64
C ALA A 562 14.84 -30.31 3.11
N ARG A 563 13.81 -30.84 2.43
CA ARG A 563 13.76 -30.93 0.96
C ARG A 563 13.52 -29.56 0.32
N GLU A 564 12.71 -28.72 0.95
CA GLU A 564 12.38 -27.38 0.45
C GLU A 564 13.55 -26.40 0.64
N TYR A 565 14.32 -26.54 1.73
CA TYR A 565 15.42 -25.64 2.08
C TYR A 565 16.78 -26.36 2.18
N PRO A 566 17.25 -27.07 1.14
CA PRO A 566 18.43 -27.94 1.23
C PRO A 566 19.75 -27.18 1.44
N SER A 567 19.78 -25.86 1.21
CA SER A 567 20.98 -25.05 1.40
C SER A 567 21.28 -24.73 2.86
N ARG A 568 20.31 -24.89 3.76
CA ARG A 568 20.46 -24.60 5.20
C ARG A 568 20.22 -25.80 6.09
N PHE A 569 19.81 -26.94 5.55
CA PHE A 569 19.57 -28.17 6.32
C PHE A 569 20.69 -29.19 6.10
N ALA A 570 21.24 -29.71 7.20
CA ALA A 570 21.99 -30.95 7.21
C ALA A 570 21.16 -32.02 7.92
N VAL A 571 20.70 -33.02 7.16
CA VAL A 571 19.94 -34.15 7.70
C VAL A 571 20.92 -35.19 8.25
N VAL A 572 20.82 -35.47 9.54
CA VAL A 572 21.67 -36.43 10.26
C VAL A 572 20.81 -37.58 10.76
N ASP A 573 21.18 -38.81 10.41
CA ASP A 573 20.49 -40.00 10.91
C ASP A 573 20.76 -40.17 12.41
N ALA A 574 19.71 -40.11 13.22
CA ALA A 574 19.76 -40.19 14.68
C ALA A 574 19.48 -41.59 15.25
N SER A 575 19.49 -42.63 14.41
CA SER A 575 19.29 -44.03 14.82
C SER A 575 20.53 -44.69 15.43
N GLY A 576 21.73 -44.19 15.13
CA GLY A 576 23.01 -44.73 15.63
C GLY A 576 23.36 -44.36 17.08
N THR A 577 24.58 -44.69 17.52
CA THR A 577 25.07 -44.31 18.86
C THR A 577 25.32 -42.81 18.97
N LYS A 578 25.32 -42.26 20.19
CA LYS A 578 25.54 -40.82 20.43
C LYS A 578 26.83 -40.30 19.78
N GLU A 579 27.90 -41.10 19.76
CA GLU A 579 29.20 -40.78 19.14
C GLU A 579 29.12 -40.78 17.60
N GLN A 580 28.40 -41.75 17.02
CA GLN A 580 28.22 -41.84 15.56
C GLN A 580 27.43 -40.65 15.04
N VAL A 581 26.33 -40.30 15.72
CA VAL A 581 25.52 -39.11 15.40
C VAL A 581 26.37 -37.85 15.55
N HIS A 582 27.12 -37.71 16.63
CA HIS A 582 27.97 -36.54 16.85
C HIS A 582 29.07 -36.38 15.78
N THR A 583 29.64 -37.48 15.30
CA THR A 583 30.62 -37.47 14.21
C THR A 583 30.01 -36.88 12.92
N GLN A 584 28.77 -37.24 12.60
CA GLN A 584 28.04 -36.66 11.46
C GLN A 584 27.74 -35.17 11.68
N VAL A 585 27.33 -34.78 12.90
CA VAL A 585 27.11 -33.37 13.25
C VAL A 585 28.39 -32.54 13.08
N ARG A 586 29.54 -33.03 13.56
CA ARG A 586 30.84 -32.37 13.36
C ARG A 586 31.14 -32.17 11.88
N ALA A 587 30.94 -33.20 11.06
CA ALA A 587 31.16 -33.13 9.63
C ALA A 587 30.28 -32.07 8.95
N ALA A 588 29.03 -31.90 9.39
CA ALA A 588 28.12 -30.88 8.89
C ALA A 588 28.48 -29.44 9.33
N VAL A 589 29.01 -29.28 10.55
CA VAL A 589 29.35 -27.97 11.12
C VAL A 589 30.69 -27.44 10.62
N LEU A 590 31.68 -28.33 10.40
CA LEU A 590 33.05 -27.96 10.00
C LEU A 590 33.15 -26.95 8.83
N PRO A 591 32.39 -27.08 7.73
CA PRO A 591 32.43 -26.14 6.61
C PRO A 591 32.07 -24.69 6.98
N PHE A 592 31.31 -24.50 8.06
CA PHE A 592 30.85 -23.19 8.53
C PHE A 592 31.83 -22.51 9.50
N LEU A 593 32.90 -23.21 9.91
CA LEU A 593 33.91 -22.73 10.86
C LEU A 593 35.18 -22.17 10.19
N ALA A 594 35.35 -22.30 8.88
CA ALA A 594 36.58 -21.92 8.18
C ALA A 594 36.77 -20.38 8.11
N PRO A 595 38.01 -19.85 8.16
CA PRO A 595 38.28 -18.41 8.30
C PRO A 595 38.01 -17.55 7.06
N ASP A 596 37.64 -18.14 5.93
CA ASP A 596 37.62 -17.45 4.63
C ASP A 596 36.19 -17.25 4.11
N ARG A 597 35.44 -16.33 4.74
CA ARG A 597 34.40 -15.57 4.02
C ARG A 597 35.11 -14.52 3.16
N VAL A 598 35.89 -14.98 2.17
CA VAL A 598 36.56 -14.11 1.19
C VAL A 598 35.47 -13.37 0.40
N GLU A 599 35.55 -12.05 0.45
CA GLU A 599 34.85 -11.15 -0.45
C GLU A 599 35.21 -11.52 -1.91
N THR A 600 34.25 -12.11 -2.63
CA THR A 600 34.23 -12.11 -4.10
C THR A 600 32.85 -11.71 -4.60
#